data_AF-A0A8J2XIW7-F1
#
_entry.id   AF-A0A8J2XIW7-F1
#
_cell.length_a   1.000
_cell.length_b   1.000
_cell.length_c   1.000
_cell.angle_alpha   90.00
_cell.angle_beta   90.00
_cell.angle_gamma   90.00
#
_symmetry.space_group_name_H-M   'P 1'
#
loop_
_entity.id
_entity.type
_entity.pdbx_description
1 polymer ?
#
loop_
_entity_poly.entity_id
_entity_poly.type
_entity_poly.pdbx_seq_one_letter_code
_entity_poly.pdbx_strand_id
1 'polypeptide(L)'
;MFKDSTVYVVGDAKASTNNPITKQYSSLFVGLVVDLETDSIVDFGCSATINVTNRFLQSLFIGENMLDEPAIIDKMESRYFGSSQKGIIVAYKDALKKYRQIKENTALPDKAKPSI
;
A
#
# COMPACT_ATOMS: atom_id res chain seq x y z
N MET A 1 2.28 6.07 18.34
CA MET A 1 3.47 6.66 17.67
C MET A 1 4.16 5.50 16.94
N PHE A 2 4.56 5.68 15.69
CA PHE A 2 5.16 4.62 14.87
C PHE A 2 6.63 4.38 15.28
N LYS A 3 7.13 3.14 15.13
CA LYS A 3 8.54 2.81 15.42
C LYS A 3 9.46 3.36 14.33
N ASP A 4 10.73 3.59 14.66
CA ASP A 4 11.75 4.02 13.68
C ASP A 4 12.01 3.00 12.56
N SER A 5 11.70 1.71 12.81
CA SER A 5 11.78 0.64 11.81
C SER A 5 10.66 0.70 10.76
N THR A 6 9.69 1.62 10.90
CA THR A 6 8.54 1.69 9.99
C THR A 6 8.75 2.65 8.84
N VAL A 7 8.18 2.29 7.68
CA VAL A 7 8.11 3.15 6.50
C VAL A 7 6.66 3.41 6.13
N TYR A 8 6.39 4.61 5.61
CA TYR A 8 5.10 4.95 5.04
C TYR A 8 5.15 4.84 3.52
N VAL A 9 4.33 3.97 2.95
CA VAL A 9 4.28 3.69 1.52
C VAL A 9 2.90 4.04 0.99
N VAL A 10 2.86 4.84 -0.07
CA VAL A 10 1.62 5.25 -0.73
C VAL A 10 1.54 4.62 -2.12
N GLY A 11 0.43 3.94 -2.38
CA GLY A 11 0.05 3.42 -3.67
C GLY A 11 -1.10 4.20 -4.29
N ASP A 12 -1.12 4.29 -5.62
CA ASP A 12 -2.14 5.02 -6.38
C ASP A 12 -2.77 4.13 -7.45
N ALA A 13 -4.09 4.17 -7.56
CA ALA A 13 -4.83 3.63 -8.69
C ALA A 13 -5.15 4.73 -9.70
N LYS A 14 -4.14 5.25 -10.41
CA LYS A 14 -4.38 6.21 -11.51
C LYS A 14 -5.07 5.50 -12.67
N ALA A 15 -6.23 6.04 -13.06
CA ALA A 15 -6.82 5.81 -14.37
C ALA A 15 -5.88 6.36 -15.46
N SER A 16 -5.75 5.64 -16.57
CA SER A 16 -5.03 6.08 -17.76
C SER A 16 -5.46 7.50 -18.15
N THR A 17 -4.48 8.38 -18.34
CA THR A 17 -4.64 9.81 -18.60
C THR A 17 -5.24 10.08 -19.98
N ASN A 18 -6.57 10.19 -20.12
CA ASN A 18 -7.17 10.97 -21.23
C ASN A 18 -8.68 11.33 -21.12
N ASN A 19 -9.20 11.82 -19.99
CA ASN A 19 -10.57 12.36 -20.00
C ASN A 19 -10.72 13.63 -19.12
N PRO A 20 -11.21 14.78 -19.65
CA PRO A 20 -11.38 16.02 -18.89
C PRO A 20 -12.35 15.95 -17.69
N ILE A 21 -13.11 14.85 -17.55
CA ILE A 21 -14.11 14.64 -16.49
C ILE A 21 -13.47 14.21 -15.15
N THR A 22 -12.24 13.68 -15.14
CA THR A 22 -11.52 13.23 -13.94
C THR A 22 -10.85 14.37 -13.14
N LYS A 23 -11.38 15.61 -13.12
CA LYS A 23 -10.73 16.73 -12.41
C LYS A 23 -11.09 16.88 -10.93
N GLN A 24 -12.18 16.28 -10.46
CA GLN A 24 -12.68 16.57 -9.09
C GLN A 24 -12.44 15.45 -8.06
N TYR A 25 -12.21 14.18 -8.44
CA TYR A 25 -12.10 13.03 -7.51
C TYR A 25 -11.23 11.84 -8.02
N SER A 26 -10.18 12.06 -8.80
CA SER A 26 -9.65 11.04 -9.73
C SER A 26 -8.58 10.06 -9.26
N SER A 27 -8.17 10.07 -7.99
CA SER A 27 -7.15 9.13 -7.53
C SER A 27 -7.57 8.50 -6.21
N LEU A 28 -7.76 7.18 -6.26
CA LEU A 28 -7.92 6.36 -5.07
C LEU A 28 -6.52 6.01 -4.58
N PHE A 29 -6.17 6.48 -3.39
CA PHE A 29 -4.86 6.23 -2.79
C PHE A 29 -4.99 5.29 -1.60
N VAL A 30 -3.99 4.45 -1.40
CA VAL A 30 -3.80 3.63 -0.21
C VAL A 30 -2.47 4.01 0.43
N GLY A 31 -2.50 4.37 1.71
CA GLY A 31 -1.33 4.59 2.55
C GLY A 31 -1.17 3.43 3.52
N LEU A 32 0.05 2.91 3.61
CA LEU A 32 0.41 1.76 4.45
C LEU A 32 1.63 2.14 5.29
N VAL A 33 1.56 1.92 6.60
CA VAL A 33 2.74 1.94 7.46
C VAL A 33 3.21 0.50 7.64
N VAL A 34 4.45 0.21 7.30
CA VAL A 34 5.00 -1.17 7.29
C VAL A 34 6.27 -1.21 8.12
N ASP A 35 6.37 -2.17 9.04
CA ASP A 35 7.60 -2.45 9.81
C ASP A 35 8.60 -3.19 8.90
N LEU A 36 9.76 -2.58 8.64
CA LEU A 36 10.78 -3.13 7.72
C LEU A 36 11.41 -4.43 8.24
N GLU A 37 11.40 -4.65 9.54
CA GLU A 37 12.01 -5.84 10.14
C GLU A 37 11.13 -7.08 9.95
N THR A 38 9.81 -6.90 10.02
CA THR A 38 8.84 -8.02 10.01
C THR A 38 7.94 -8.06 8.77
N ASP A 39 8.04 -7.06 7.89
CA ASP A 39 7.11 -6.80 6.78
C ASP A 39 5.64 -6.62 7.19
N SER A 40 5.37 -6.36 8.47
CA SER A 40 3.99 -6.29 8.96
C SER A 40 3.40 -4.92 8.67
N ILE A 41 2.20 -4.89 8.12
CA ILE A 41 1.41 -3.66 7.98
C ILE A 41 0.88 -3.29 9.36
N VAL A 42 1.35 -2.18 9.92
CA VAL A 42 0.99 -1.72 11.27
C VAL A 42 -0.07 -0.62 11.26
N ASP A 43 -0.28 0.04 10.11
CA ASP A 43 -1.38 0.99 9.92
C ASP A 43 -1.79 1.09 8.45
N PHE A 44 -3.04 1.50 8.21
CA PHE A 44 -3.65 1.62 6.90
C PHE A 44 -4.56 2.85 6.83
N GLY A 45 -4.50 3.56 5.70
CA GLY A 45 -5.49 4.58 5.34
C GLY A 45 -5.78 4.55 3.84
N CYS A 46 -6.97 4.98 3.44
CA CYS A 46 -7.25 5.23 2.03
C CYS A 46 -8.12 6.46 1.85
N SER A 47 -8.19 6.97 0.63
CA SER A 47 -8.98 8.17 0.30
C SER A 47 -10.50 7.92 0.27
N ALA A 48 -11.02 6.85 0.90
CA ALA A 48 -12.45 6.59 0.95
C ALA A 48 -13.16 7.64 1.82
N THR A 49 -14.26 8.19 1.29
CA THR A 49 -15.05 9.24 1.95
C THR A 49 -15.82 8.72 3.16
N ILE A 50 -16.19 7.44 3.14
CA ILE A 50 -17.01 6.82 4.18
C ILE A 50 -16.10 6.19 5.24
N ASN A 51 -16.21 6.68 6.47
CA ASN A 51 -15.38 6.20 7.59
C ASN A 51 -15.50 4.68 7.85
N VAL A 52 -16.70 4.10 7.72
CA VAL A 52 -16.86 2.64 7.89
C VAL A 52 -16.10 1.85 6.82
N THR A 53 -15.97 2.38 5.60
CA THR A 53 -15.17 1.77 4.53
C THR A 53 -13.70 1.76 4.91
N ASN A 54 -13.16 2.89 5.40
CA ASN A 54 -11.78 2.96 5.86
C ASN A 54 -11.50 1.96 6.99
N ARG A 55 -12.34 1.93 8.03
CA ARG A 55 -12.16 0.98 9.14
C ARG A 55 -12.27 -0.48 8.71
N PHE A 56 -13.18 -0.79 7.80
CA PHE A 56 -13.31 -2.15 7.28
C PHE A 56 -12.06 -2.56 6.50
N LEU A 57 -11.57 -1.70 5.61
CA LEU A 57 -10.32 -1.96 4.89
C LEU A 57 -9.13 -2.07 5.85
N GLN A 58 -9.01 -1.19 6.86
CA GLN A 58 -7.99 -1.33 7.90
C GLN A 58 -7.98 -2.74 8.51
N SER A 59 -9.14 -3.31 8.80
CA SER A 59 -9.25 -4.68 9.36
C SER A 59 -8.83 -5.81 8.40
N LEU A 60 -8.67 -5.51 7.10
CA LEU A 60 -8.18 -6.47 6.11
C LEU A 60 -6.66 -6.40 5.90
N PHE A 61 -6.04 -5.24 6.20
CA PHE A 61 -4.62 -4.99 5.92
C PHE A 61 -3.76 -5.02 7.19
N ILE A 62 -4.22 -4.45 8.31
CA ILE A 62 -3.41 -4.34 9.53
C ILE A 62 -3.15 -5.73 10.11
N GLY A 63 -1.88 -6.04 10.38
CA GLY A 63 -1.40 -7.33 10.86
C GLY A 63 -0.98 -8.28 9.75
N GLU A 64 -1.33 -8.01 8.49
CA GLU A 64 -0.90 -8.83 7.36
C GLU A 64 0.57 -8.57 7.01
N ASN A 65 1.18 -9.54 6.35
CA ASN A 65 2.51 -9.38 5.77
C ASN A 65 2.37 -8.64 4.43
N MET A 66 3.05 -7.50 4.30
CA MET A 66 3.04 -6.67 3.10
C MET A 66 3.45 -7.45 1.83
N LEU A 67 4.34 -8.43 1.96
CA LEU A 67 4.85 -9.25 0.86
C LEU A 67 3.93 -10.43 0.49
N ASP A 68 2.98 -10.81 1.35
CA ASP A 68 1.99 -11.88 1.09
C ASP A 68 0.80 -11.33 0.28
N GLU A 69 1.10 -10.98 -0.97
CA GLU A 69 0.12 -10.46 -1.92
C GLU A 69 -1.10 -11.38 -2.12
N PRO A 70 -0.94 -12.71 -2.26
CA PRO A 70 -2.10 -13.61 -2.39
C PRO A 70 -3.06 -13.54 -1.20
N ALA A 71 -2.55 -13.53 0.04
CA ALA A 71 -3.41 -13.49 1.23
C ALA A 71 -4.23 -12.20 1.32
N ILE A 72 -3.62 -11.06 1.00
CA ILE A 72 -4.30 -9.76 1.00
C ILE A 72 -5.36 -9.70 -0.11
N ILE A 73 -5.03 -10.16 -1.33
CA ILE A 73 -5.98 -10.18 -2.45
C ILE A 73 -7.17 -11.09 -2.14
N ASP A 74 -6.94 -12.30 -1.60
CA ASP A 74 -8.01 -13.23 -1.25
C ASP A 74 -8.99 -12.62 -0.22
N LYS A 75 -8.47 -11.94 0.82
CA LYS A 75 -9.30 -11.20 1.79
C LYS A 75 -10.10 -10.07 1.14
N MET A 76 -9.48 -9.31 0.24
CA MET A 76 -10.15 -8.23 -0.49
C MET A 76 -11.27 -8.77 -1.38
N GLU A 77 -11.02 -9.87 -2.10
CA GLU A 77 -11.97 -10.51 -3.02
C GLU A 77 -13.12 -11.21 -2.31
N SER A 78 -12.87 -11.80 -1.14
CA SER A 78 -13.88 -12.55 -0.36
C SER A 78 -14.67 -11.71 0.64
N ARG A 79 -14.15 -10.54 1.07
CA ARG A 79 -14.78 -9.76 2.17
C ARG A 79 -15.18 -8.35 1.78
N TYR A 80 -14.58 -7.74 0.76
CA TYR A 80 -14.84 -6.35 0.39
C TYR A 80 -15.52 -6.21 -0.98
N PHE A 81 -16.85 -6.17 -0.99
CA PHE A 81 -17.66 -6.05 -2.21
C PHE A 81 -18.00 -4.59 -2.60
N GLY A 82 -17.13 -3.64 -2.25
CA GLY A 82 -17.31 -2.23 -2.62
C GLY A 82 -16.94 -1.96 -4.08
N SER A 83 -17.53 -0.93 -4.69
CA SER A 83 -17.24 -0.54 -6.08
C SER A 83 -15.77 -0.17 -6.32
N SER A 84 -15.04 0.22 -5.27
CA SER A 84 -13.61 0.53 -5.33
C SER A 84 -12.69 -0.67 -5.09
N GLN A 85 -13.19 -1.91 -4.95
CA GLN A 85 -12.37 -3.10 -4.66
C GLN A 85 -11.17 -3.23 -5.60
N LYS A 86 -11.40 -3.23 -6.91
CA LYS A 86 -10.33 -3.31 -7.92
C LYS A 86 -9.35 -2.13 -7.82
N GLY A 87 -9.86 -0.93 -7.52
CA GLY A 87 -9.02 0.26 -7.34
C GLY A 87 -8.11 0.12 -6.11
N ILE A 88 -8.63 -0.34 -4.97
CA ILE A 88 -7.82 -0.58 -3.77
C ILE A 88 -6.75 -1.65 -4.05
N ILE A 89 -7.09 -2.73 -4.76
CA ILE A 89 -6.13 -3.78 -5.14
C ILE A 89 -5.01 -3.20 -6.02
N VAL A 90 -5.34 -2.36 -7.01
CA VAL A 90 -4.35 -1.71 -7.88
C VAL A 90 -3.44 -0.79 -7.07
N ALA A 91 -4.02 0.05 -6.20
CA ALA A 91 -3.25 0.94 -5.33
C ALA A 91 -2.33 0.14 -4.38
N TYR A 92 -2.83 -0.94 -3.78
CA TYR A 92 -2.02 -1.84 -2.96
C TYR A 92 -0.84 -2.45 -3.74
N LYS A 93 -1.07 -2.96 -4.96
CA LYS A 93 0.01 -3.51 -5.81
C LYS A 93 1.08 -2.47 -6.17
N ASP A 94 0.67 -1.23 -6.40
CA ASP A 94 1.62 -0.12 -6.61
C ASP A 94 2.45 0.16 -5.34
N ALA A 95 1.80 0.20 -4.17
CA ALA A 95 2.51 0.32 -2.88
C ALA A 95 3.47 -0.86 -2.65
N LEU A 96 3.05 -2.10 -2.96
CA LEU A 96 3.87 -3.30 -2.84
C LEU A 96 5.12 -3.24 -3.71
N LYS A 97 4.98 -2.79 -4.96
CA LYS A 97 6.14 -2.58 -5.84
C LYS A 97 7.14 -1.60 -5.24
N LYS A 98 6.67 -0.48 -4.70
CA LYS A 98 7.53 0.53 -4.05
C LYS A 98 8.17 -0.02 -2.77
N TYR A 99 7.43 -0.77 -1.97
CA TYR A 99 7.92 -1.40 -0.76
C TYR A 99 9.08 -2.39 -1.05
N ARG A 100 8.93 -3.24 -2.07
CA ARG A 100 10.00 -4.16 -2.52
C ARG A 100 11.29 -3.40 -2.86
N GLN A 101 11.19 -2.28 -3.56
CA GLN A 101 12.35 -1.43 -3.91
C GLN A 101 13.01 -0.80 -2.68
N ILE A 102 12.21 -0.32 -1.71
CA ILE A 102 12.73 0.21 -0.44
C ILE A 102 13.50 -0.89 0.29
N LYS A 103 12.93 -2.10 0.39
CA LYS A 103 13.55 -3.23 1.08
C LYS A 103 14.87 -3.67 0.45
N GLU A 104 14.94 -3.71 -0.89
CA GLU A 104 16.18 -3.99 -1.62
C GLU A 104 17.26 -2.95 -1.32
N ASN A 105 16.92 -1.66 -1.31
CA ASN A 105 17.88 -0.58 -1.06
C ASN A 105 18.36 -0.53 0.40
N THR A 106 17.49 -0.83 1.38
CA THR A 106 17.86 -0.88 2.81
C THR A 106 18.66 -2.13 3.15
N ALA A 107 18.51 -3.23 2.40
CA ALA A 107 19.32 -4.44 2.53
C ALA A 107 20.74 -4.31 1.92
N LEU A 108 21.05 -3.20 1.25
CA LEU A 108 22.34 -2.93 0.61
C LEU A 108 23.24 -1.85 1.30
N PRO A 109 23.46 -1.81 2.64
CA PRO A 109 24.31 -0.77 3.22
C PRO A 109 25.82 -0.86 2.89
N ASP A 110 26.35 -2.00 2.42
CA ASP A 110 27.81 -2.25 2.45
C ASP A 110 28.49 -2.51 1.09
N LYS A 111 28.02 -1.90 0.00
CA LYS A 111 28.83 -1.83 -1.25
C LYS A 111 29.14 -0.40 -1.68
N ALA A 112 29.62 0.41 -0.75
CA ALA A 112 30.30 1.66 -1.08
C ALA A 112 31.77 1.38 -1.46
N LYS A 113 31.97 1.17 -2.78
CA LYS A 113 33.13 1.38 -3.68
C LYS A 113 34.57 1.19 -3.15
N PRO A 114 35.44 0.46 -3.91
CA PRO A 114 36.88 0.49 -3.66
C PRO A 114 37.41 1.91 -3.90
N SER A 115 38.10 2.45 -2.91
CA SER A 115 38.88 3.68 -2.99
C SER A 115 39.90 3.55 -4.13
N ILE A 116 39.81 4.44 -5.12
CA ILE A 116 40.89 4.71 -6.07
C ILE A 116 41.65 5.91 -5.55
#